data_AF-A0A7X7AC08-F1
#
_entry.id   AF-A0A7X7AC08-F1
#
_cell.length_a   1.000
_cell.length_b   1.000
_cell.length_c   1.000
_cell.angle_alpha   90.00
_cell.angle_beta   90.00
_cell.angle_gamma   90.00
#
_symmetry.space_group_name_H-M   'P 1'
#
loop_
_entity.id
_entity.type
_entity.pdbx_description
1 polymer ?
#
loop_
_entity_poly.entity_id
_entity_poly.type
_entity_poly.pdbx_seq_one_letter_code
_entity_poly.pdbx_strand_id
1 'polypeptide(L)' 'MKISEMTISQRPREKAILYGIDSLSDHELLMLVLRHGNSKTNVSQIALDVLKYSEGLSKLHRMES' A
#
# COMPACT_ATOMS: atom_id res chain seq x y z
N MET A 1 10.55 4.73 -4.60
CA MET A 1 10.97 3.43 -5.14
C MET A 1 9.93 2.97 -6.14
N LYS A 2 10.33 2.58 -7.35
CA LYS A 2 9.39 2.18 -8.41
C LYS A 2 9.14 0.67 -8.28
N ILE A 3 7.90 0.20 -8.34
CA ILE A 3 7.57 -1.25 -8.21
C ILE A 3 8.35 -2.10 -9.24
N SER A 4 8.71 -1.50 -10.39
CA SER A 4 9.55 -2.12 -11.42
C SER A 4 10.94 -2.52 -10.94
N GLU A 5 11.48 -1.90 -9.89
CA GLU A 5 12.81 -2.17 -9.33
C GLU A 5 12.77 -3.24 -8.22
N MET A 6 11.57 -3.63 -7.78
CA MET A 6 11.39 -4.68 -6.78
C MET A 6 11.52 -6.05 -7.44
N THR A 7 12.25 -6.96 -6.79
CA THR A 7 12.22 -8.39 -7.13
C THR A 7 10.78 -8.90 -7.06
N ILE A 8 10.44 -9.87 -7.91
CA ILE A 8 9.06 -10.39 -8.03
C ILE A 8 8.51 -10.77 -6.66
N SER A 9 9.28 -11.50 -5.85
CA SER A 9 8.87 -11.93 -4.49
C SER A 9 8.62 -10.79 -3.49
N GLN A 10 9.10 -9.58 -3.77
CA GLN A 10 8.89 -8.40 -2.93
C GLN A 10 7.72 -7.55 -3.43
N ARG A 11 7.23 -7.76 -4.65
CA ARG A 11 6.07 -7.02 -5.16
C ARG A 11 4.85 -7.37 -4.30
N PRO A 12 4.06 -6.39 -3.83
CA PRO A 12 2.96 -6.65 -2.90
C PRO A 12 2.01 -7.77 -3.34
N ARG A 13 1.67 -7.84 -4.64
CA ARG A 13 0.77 -8.89 -5.17
C ARG A 13 1.39 -10.27 -5.05
N GLU A 14 2.63 -10.41 -5.51
CA GLU A 14 3.34 -11.68 -5.54
C GLU A 14 3.70 -12.14 -4.12
N LYS A 15 4.11 -11.21 -3.26
CA LYS A 15 4.37 -11.45 -1.84
C LYS A 15 3.13 -12.00 -1.14
N ALA A 16 1.95 -11.42 -1.41
CA ALA A 16 0.68 -11.92 -0.88
C ALA A 16 0.34 -13.34 -1.36
N ILE A 17 0.63 -13.65 -2.62
CA ILE A 17 0.40 -14.98 -3.20
C ILE A 17 1.36 -16.02 -2.60
N LEU A 18 2.63 -15.65 -2.42
CA LEU A 18 3.69 -16.55 -1.96
C LEU A 18 3.65 -16.79 -0.44
N TYR A 19 3.38 -15.74 0.33
CA TYR A 19 3.56 -15.74 1.79
C TYR A 19 2.27 -15.40 2.56
N GLY A 20 1.15 -15.19 1.86
CA GLY A 20 -0.13 -14.83 2.45
C GLY A 20 -0.30 -13.32 2.66
N ILE A 21 -1.55 -12.89 2.85
CA ILE A 21 -1.90 -11.46 3.04
C ILE A 21 -1.26 -10.86 4.30
N ASP A 22 -1.11 -11.67 5.35
CA ASP A 22 -0.54 -11.25 6.64
C ASP A 22 0.97 -10.93 6.57
N SER A 23 1.63 -11.30 5.47
CA SER A 23 3.03 -10.96 5.21
C SER A 23 3.23 -9.52 4.71
N LEU A 24 2.14 -8.83 4.38
CA LEU A 24 2.17 -7.47 3.88
C LEU A 24 2.18 -6.46 5.03
N SER A 25 2.95 -5.40 4.87
CA SER A 25 2.76 -4.19 5.68
C SER A 25 1.46 -3.49 5.32
N ASP A 26 0.92 -2.71 6.25
CA ASP A 26 -0.23 -1.81 6.04
C ASP A 26 -0.10 -0.99 4.75
N HIS A 27 1.11 -0.55 4.45
CA HIS A 27 1.46 0.21 3.24
C HIS A 27 1.29 -0.62 1.97
N GLU A 28 1.86 -1.83 1.95
CA GLU A 28 1.74 -2.76 0.83
C GLU A 28 0.28 -3.18 0.63
N LEU A 29 -0.46 -3.39 1.71
CA LEU A 29 -1.88 -3.70 1.68
C LEU A 29 -2.70 -2.55 1.05
N LEU A 30 -2.45 -1.31 1.46
CA LEU A 30 -3.09 -0.15 0.84
C LEU A 30 -2.72 -0.01 -0.64
N MET A 31 -1.47 -0.24 -1.00
CA MET A 31 -1.07 -0.23 -2.42
C MET A 31 -1.85 -1.26 -3.25
N LEU A 32 -2.14 -2.43 -2.68
CA LEU A 32 -2.98 -3.45 -3.32
C LEU A 32 -4.43 -3.02 -3.48
N VAL A 33 -5.01 -2.42 -2.43
CA VAL A 33 -6.40 -1.95 -2.42
C VAL A 33 -6.59 -0.79 -3.40
N LEU A 34 -5.69 0.19 -3.36
CA LEU A 34 -5.73 1.38 -4.22
C LEU A 34 -5.44 1.05 -5.69
N ARG A 35 -4.66 0.00 -5.96
CA ARG A 35 -4.28 -0.56 -7.28
C ARG A 35 -3.45 0.35 -8.19
N HIS A 36 -3.76 1.64 -8.27
CA HIS A 36 -3.11 2.61 -9.14
C HIS A 36 -2.96 3.97 -8.46
N GLY A 37 -1.96 4.74 -8.93
CA GLY A 37 -1.84 6.14 -8.56
C GLY A 37 -2.83 7.01 -9.33
N ASN A 38 -2.66 8.31 -9.21
CA ASN A 38 -3.34 9.27 -10.06
C ASN A 38 -2.33 9.97 -10.98
N SER A 39 -2.78 10.95 -11.76
CA SER A 39 -1.92 11.69 -12.69
C SER A 39 -0.81 12.50 -12.00
N LYS A 40 -0.93 12.80 -10.71
CA LYS A 40 0.03 13.61 -9.93
C LYS A 40 1.00 12.77 -9.11
N THR A 41 0.58 11.61 -8.61
CA THR A 41 1.34 10.81 -7.65
C THR A 41 1.10 9.31 -7.86
N ASN A 42 2.12 8.50 -7.51
CA ASN A 42 2.04 7.05 -7.62
C ASN A 42 1.31 6.44 -6.41
N VAL A 43 0.82 5.20 -6.58
CA VAL A 43 0.06 4.48 -5.55
C VAL A 43 0.81 4.33 -4.22
N SER A 44 2.14 4.22 -4.26
CA SER A 44 2.95 4.13 -3.04
C SER A 44 2.89 5.43 -2.24
N GLN A 45 2.98 6.58 -2.89
CA GLN A 45 2.90 7.85 -2.17
C GLN A 45 1.51 8.05 -1.58
N ILE A 46 0.45 7.73 -2.33
CA ILE A 46 -0.93 7.81 -1.83
C ILE A 46 -1.13 6.90 -0.62
N ALA A 47 -0.66 5.65 -0.67
CA ALA A 47 -0.76 4.73 0.47
C ALA A 47 -0.06 5.27 1.72
N LEU A 48 1.14 5.86 1.56
CA LEU A 48 1.88 6.46 2.67
C LEU A 48 1.13 7.66 3.26
N ASP A 49 0.57 8.52 2.42
CA ASP A 49 -0.15 9.72 2.85
C ASP A 49 -1.42 9.35 3.62
N VAL A 50 -2.14 8.32 3.15
CA VAL A 50 -3.31 7.76 3.84
C VAL A 50 -2.93 7.25 5.23
N LEU A 51 -1.86 6.45 5.34
CA LEU A 51 -1.42 5.93 6.65
C LEU A 51 -0.99 7.03 7.61
N LYS A 52 -0.33 8.06 7.11
CA LYS A 52 0.10 9.20 7.92
C LYS A 52 -1.10 9.99 8.42
N TYR A 53 -2.08 10.24 7.54
CA TYR A 53 -3.26 11.01 7.89
C TYR A 53 -4.16 10.26 8.88
N SER A 54 -4.27 8.94 8.73
CA SER A 54 -5.05 8.12 9.65
C SER A 54 -4.30 7.72 10.92
N GLU A 55 -2.97 7.93 11.00
CA GLU A 55 -2.10 7.36 12.04
C GLU A 55 -2.21 5.82 12.15
N GLY A 56 -2.29 5.15 11.00
CA GLY A 56 -2.39 3.68 10.88
C GLY A 56 -3.77 3.18 10.43
N LEU A 57 -3.84 1.93 9.96
CA LEU A 57 -5.06 1.37 9.35
C LEU A 57 -6.25 1.26 10.31
N SER A 58 -5.99 0.97 11.58
CA SER A 58 -7.04 0.79 12.59
C SER A 58 -7.90 2.05 12.78
N LYS A 59 -7.31 3.23 12.57
CA LYS A 59 -7.95 4.55 12.71
C LYS A 59 -8.48 5.10 11.39
N LEU A 60 -8.28 4.40 10.26
CA LEU A 60 -8.72 4.83 8.94
C LEU A 60 -10.23 5.15 8.88
N HIS A 61 -11.04 4.36 9.57
CA HIS A 61 -12.50 4.55 9.66
C HIS A 61 -12.92 5.81 10.43
N ARG A 62 -11.99 6.50 11.10
CA ARG A 62 -12.23 7.71 11.90
C ARG A 62 -11.71 8.97 11.22
N MET A 63 -11.33 8.88 9.94
CA MET A 63 -10.94 10.04 9.16
C MET A 63 -12.19 10.90 8.91
N GLU A 64 -12.33 11.96 9.67
CA GLU A 64 -13.33 12.99 9.44
C GLU A 64 -12.83 13.99 8.38
N SER A 65 -13.74 14.57 7.60
CA SER A 65 -13.46 15.51 6.51
C SER A 65 -13.39 16.96 6.96
#